data_AF-A0A820BKL2-F1
#
_entry.id   AF-A0A820BKL2-F1
#
_cell.length_a   1.000
_cell.length_b   1.000
_cell.length_c   1.000
_cell.angle_alpha   90.00
_cell.angle_beta   90.00
_cell.angle_gamma   90.00
#
_symmetry.space_group_name_H-M   'P 1'
#
loop_
_entity.id
_entity.type
_entity.pdbx_description
1 polymer ?
#
loop_
_entity_poly.entity_id
_entity_poly.type
_entity_poly.pdbx_seq_one_letter_code
_entity_poly.pdbx_strand_id
1 'polypeptide(L)'
;PASFAQYRIWPENQRDANSDQSYLMTHNMPFFYRLYAEDILSVKQLRHALQLIVTKHESLHTSLIYDFNKKILMQRVLTQQDINNDMFTITQSTYETDEQLNAIIENEKYNPQLFNLAQGLVFRCHLVYYKQISSNDLLSAKDVIIFNFHHFVFDYQSMKVFHHDLNQAYTTGQLLYDDNTLLRYIDYAVIEQQMSMTGASMFWLDAFHDCKLDQSLPLPFDRYRLANEHRTIHTTSISFDFGQDLSHHFLIYASSNNISLEHLTFAIYFIFLFKLTNGQTDLCVAMNINNNRYRDELKSIIGLFENIIPLRCQLDPHWSFHQLLEHVREITTSSMKYSYFPLQRILNQHPHISKHAFQDTSLEFISCIKNNANMIGDSQVVPVHFLFNINEDEISSISDFPLSLYHDSNMSQLSCRINASLDLFNRQTVEKISQRFHFILHELSASIVDNQIQNDEN
;
A
#
# COMPACT_ATOMS: atom_id res chain seq x y z
N PRO A 1 6.57 -4.30 -22.76
CA PRO A 1 5.73 -3.14 -22.38
C PRO A 1 5.56 -3.12 -20.86
N ALA A 2 5.26 -1.97 -20.27
CA ALA A 2 4.94 -1.85 -18.85
C ALA A 2 3.54 -2.42 -18.52
N SER A 3 3.33 -2.91 -17.29
CA SER A 3 2.00 -3.30 -16.81
C SER A 3 1.09 -2.07 -16.65
N PHE A 4 -0.22 -2.28 -16.53
CA PHE A 4 -1.14 -1.17 -16.25
C PHE A 4 -0.86 -0.49 -14.90
N ALA A 5 -0.43 -1.25 -13.90
CA ALA A 5 -0.03 -0.71 -12.61
C ALA A 5 1.21 0.19 -12.74
N GLN A 6 2.22 -0.21 -13.52
CA GLN A 6 3.38 0.63 -13.81
C GLN A 6 2.99 1.90 -14.57
N TYR A 7 2.07 1.84 -15.53
CA TYR A 7 1.56 3.06 -16.17
C TYR A 7 0.90 4.03 -15.20
N ARG A 8 0.23 3.53 -14.16
CA ARG A 8 -0.48 4.35 -13.17
C ARG A 8 0.45 5.30 -12.42
N ILE A 9 1.62 4.79 -12.04
CA ILE A 9 2.58 5.52 -11.22
C ILE A 9 3.68 6.19 -12.05
N TRP A 10 3.63 6.06 -13.39
CA TRP A 10 4.48 6.83 -14.31
C TRP A 10 4.03 8.29 -14.35
N PRO A 11 4.85 9.26 -13.88
CA PRO A 11 4.44 10.65 -13.82
C PRO A 11 4.10 11.17 -15.21
N GLU A 12 2.99 11.90 -15.35
CA GLU A 12 2.64 12.54 -16.61
C GLU A 12 3.71 13.56 -17.04
N ASN A 13 4.32 14.25 -16.07
CA ASN A 13 5.39 15.23 -16.30
C ASN A 13 6.68 14.59 -16.86
N GLN A 14 6.94 13.29 -16.66
CA GLN A 14 8.06 12.60 -17.29
C GLN A 14 7.84 12.34 -18.80
N ARG A 15 6.68 12.73 -19.35
CA ARG A 15 6.43 12.78 -20.80
C ARG A 15 7.03 14.06 -21.43
N ASP A 16 7.26 15.11 -20.63
CA ASP A 16 7.76 16.41 -21.07
C ASP A 16 9.14 16.70 -20.45
N ALA A 17 10.18 16.82 -21.29
CA ALA A 17 11.58 16.92 -20.87
C ALA A 17 11.96 18.19 -20.05
N ASN A 18 11.00 19.08 -19.75
CA ASN A 18 11.23 20.41 -19.17
C ASN A 18 10.49 20.68 -17.84
N SER A 19 9.86 19.68 -17.21
CA SER A 19 9.13 19.92 -15.95
C SER A 19 10.07 20.02 -14.74
N ASP A 20 9.83 21.01 -13.88
CA ASP A 20 10.50 21.20 -12.59
C ASP A 20 10.41 19.92 -11.73
N GLN A 21 11.56 19.40 -11.29
CA GLN A 21 11.68 18.11 -10.59
C GLN A 21 11.20 18.15 -9.12
N SER A 22 10.79 19.32 -8.63
CA SER A 22 10.49 19.60 -7.22
C SER A 22 9.14 19.08 -6.72
N TYR A 23 8.26 18.59 -7.61
CA TYR A 23 6.90 18.15 -7.28
C TYR A 23 6.65 16.63 -7.45
N LEU A 24 7.69 15.84 -7.69
CA LEU A 24 7.51 14.41 -7.95
C LEU A 24 7.29 13.66 -6.64
N MET A 25 6.09 13.08 -6.48
CA MET A 25 5.83 12.03 -5.51
C MET A 25 6.93 10.98 -5.63
N THR A 26 7.75 10.86 -4.61
CA THR A 26 8.79 9.83 -4.54
C THR A 26 8.11 8.52 -4.22
N HIS A 27 8.13 7.61 -5.20
CA HIS A 27 7.57 6.27 -5.06
C HIS A 27 8.62 5.33 -4.43
N ASN A 28 9.33 5.83 -3.41
CA ASN A 28 10.29 5.07 -2.65
C ASN A 28 9.52 4.24 -1.62
N MET A 29 9.93 2.99 -1.43
CA MET A 29 9.36 2.07 -0.45
C MET A 29 10.46 1.60 0.50
N PRO A 30 10.88 2.43 1.46
CA PRO A 30 11.87 2.02 2.45
C PRO A 30 11.23 1.14 3.53
N PHE A 31 11.85 -0.02 3.77
CA PHE A 31 11.49 -0.95 4.83
C PHE A 31 12.63 -1.02 5.84
N PHE A 32 12.32 -0.68 7.09
CA PHE A 32 13.31 -0.48 8.15
C PHE A 32 13.29 -1.66 9.12
N TYR A 33 14.47 -2.16 9.47
CA TYR A 33 14.65 -3.33 10.32
C TYR A 33 15.73 -3.08 11.37
N ARG A 34 15.54 -3.69 12.54
CA ARG A 34 16.57 -3.88 13.56
C ARG A 34 16.72 -5.36 13.87
N LEU A 35 17.91 -5.76 14.29
CA LEU A 35 18.14 -7.10 14.84
C LEU A 35 17.52 -7.19 16.24
N TYR A 36 17.06 -8.38 16.62
CA TYR A 36 16.51 -8.62 17.94
C TYR A 36 17.61 -8.87 18.98
N ALA A 37 17.47 -8.27 20.16
CA ALA A 37 18.31 -8.53 21.34
C ALA A 37 19.83 -8.57 21.07
N GLU A 38 20.46 -9.74 21.14
CA GLU A 38 21.91 -9.95 20.99
C GLU A 38 22.30 -10.49 19.60
N ASP A 39 21.35 -10.57 18.67
CA ASP A 39 21.60 -11.09 17.33
C ASP A 39 22.59 -10.21 16.56
N ILE A 40 23.40 -10.88 15.75
CA ILE A 40 24.44 -10.27 14.91
C ILE A 40 24.32 -10.75 13.46
N LEU A 41 24.50 -9.84 12.51
CA LEU A 41 24.36 -10.16 11.08
C LEU A 41 25.64 -9.80 10.31
N SER A 42 26.20 -10.73 9.54
CA SER A 42 27.35 -10.48 8.67
C SER A 42 26.94 -9.70 7.43
N VAL A 43 27.56 -8.54 7.24
CA VAL A 43 27.33 -7.66 6.10
C VAL A 43 27.85 -8.28 4.81
N LYS A 44 28.96 -9.02 4.84
CA LYS A 44 29.46 -9.77 3.69
C LYS A 44 28.49 -10.85 3.23
N GLN A 45 27.93 -11.63 4.17
CA GLN A 45 26.92 -12.64 3.83
C GLN A 45 25.64 -11.99 3.32
N LEU A 46 25.19 -10.90 3.95
CA LEU A 46 24.04 -10.12 3.50
C LEU A 46 24.24 -9.61 2.07
N ARG A 47 25.40 -9.02 1.76
CA ARG A 47 25.73 -8.55 0.41
C ARG A 47 25.66 -9.68 -0.62
N HIS A 48 26.21 -10.85 -0.29
CA HIS A 48 26.15 -12.01 -1.18
C HIS A 48 24.71 -12.50 -1.39
N ALA A 49 23.92 -12.59 -0.32
CA ALA A 49 22.52 -12.98 -0.38
C ALA A 49 21.69 -12.02 -1.25
N LEU A 50 21.87 -10.70 -1.07
CA LEU A 50 21.19 -9.68 -1.88
C LEU A 50 21.57 -9.77 -3.36
N GLN A 51 22.83 -10.06 -3.68
CA GLN A 51 23.25 -10.29 -5.07
C GLN A 51 22.49 -11.46 -5.71
N LEU A 52 22.29 -12.56 -4.97
CA LEU A 52 21.53 -13.72 -5.45
C LEU A 52 20.06 -13.36 -5.68
N ILE A 53 19.43 -12.62 -4.75
CA ILE A 53 18.03 -12.19 -4.88
C ILE A 53 17.85 -11.28 -6.09
N VAL A 54 18.70 -10.27 -6.23
CA VAL A 54 18.64 -9.32 -7.35
C VAL A 54 18.88 -10.05 -8.67
N THR A 55 19.73 -11.06 -8.70
CA THR A 55 19.95 -11.89 -9.90
C THR A 55 18.73 -12.77 -10.22
N LYS A 56 18.10 -13.39 -9.21
CA LYS A 56 16.93 -14.26 -9.37
C LYS A 56 15.70 -13.48 -9.84
N HIS A 57 15.48 -12.29 -9.29
CA HIS A 57 14.27 -11.49 -9.54
C HIS A 57 14.55 -10.37 -10.54
N GLU A 58 14.23 -10.63 -11.81
CA GLU A 58 14.44 -9.69 -12.93
C GLU A 58 13.86 -8.28 -12.69
N SER A 59 12.75 -8.19 -11.95
CA SER A 59 12.14 -6.90 -11.58
C SER A 59 13.11 -5.97 -10.84
N LEU A 60 14.01 -6.51 -10.01
CA LEU A 60 14.95 -5.73 -9.19
C LEU A 60 16.14 -5.15 -9.98
N HIS A 61 16.25 -5.49 -11.26
CA HIS A 61 17.25 -4.94 -12.17
C HIS A 61 16.64 -4.60 -13.55
N THR A 62 15.36 -4.24 -13.55
CA THR A 62 14.65 -3.83 -14.76
C THR A 62 14.66 -2.31 -14.90
N SER A 63 15.11 -1.85 -16.06
CA SER A 63 15.00 -0.45 -16.46
C SER A 63 13.64 -0.13 -17.10
N LEU A 64 13.16 1.09 -16.88
CA LEU A 64 11.96 1.64 -17.50
C LEU A 64 12.34 2.72 -18.50
N ILE A 65 11.84 2.57 -19.73
CA ILE A 65 12.19 3.44 -20.85
C ILE A 65 10.92 3.78 -21.61
N TYR A 66 10.68 5.07 -21.82
CA TYR A 66 9.59 5.53 -22.69
C TYR A 66 10.05 5.50 -24.15
N ASP A 67 9.40 4.69 -24.98
CA ASP A 67 9.63 4.67 -26.43
C ASP A 67 8.77 5.78 -27.06
N PHE A 68 9.40 6.91 -27.38
CA PHE A 68 8.73 8.08 -27.97
C PHE A 68 8.12 7.81 -29.35
N ASN A 69 8.68 6.88 -30.13
CA ASN A 69 8.14 6.55 -31.46
C ASN A 69 6.83 5.77 -31.33
N LYS A 70 6.77 4.84 -30.38
CA LYS A 70 5.58 4.02 -30.12
C LYS A 70 4.64 4.61 -29.07
N LYS A 71 5.04 5.71 -28.42
CA LYS A 71 4.34 6.37 -27.31
C LYS A 71 3.96 5.38 -26.19
N ILE A 72 4.87 4.47 -25.89
CA ILE A 72 4.62 3.34 -24.98
C ILE A 72 5.76 3.24 -23.95
N LEU A 73 5.41 3.00 -22.68
CA LEU A 73 6.37 2.68 -21.63
C LEU A 73 6.81 1.22 -21.77
N MET A 74 8.11 1.01 -21.79
CA MET A 74 8.76 -0.28 -21.99
C MET A 74 9.60 -0.65 -20.78
N GLN A 75 9.71 -1.97 -20.56
CA GLN A 75 10.58 -2.57 -19.57
C GLN A 75 11.76 -3.20 -20.31
N ARG A 76 12.97 -3.02 -19.78
CA ARG A 76 14.18 -3.68 -20.25
C ARG A 76 14.93 -4.26 -19.06
N VAL A 77 14.90 -5.58 -18.96
CA VAL A 77 15.68 -6.36 -18.00
C VAL A 77 17.16 -6.21 -18.36
N LEU A 78 17.97 -5.83 -17.38
CA LEU A 78 19.40 -5.64 -17.58
C LEU A 78 20.17 -6.95 -17.32
N THR A 79 21.14 -7.24 -18.16
CA THR A 79 22.03 -8.38 -17.96
C THR A 79 23.26 -7.99 -17.15
N GLN A 80 24.02 -8.98 -16.67
CA GLN A 80 25.32 -8.74 -16.03
C GLN A 80 26.33 -8.03 -16.96
N GLN A 81 26.13 -8.05 -18.28
CA GLN A 81 26.97 -7.31 -19.24
C GLN A 81 26.54 -5.84 -19.36
N ASP A 82 25.28 -5.52 -19.10
CA ASP A 82 24.74 -4.16 -19.18
C ASP A 82 25.13 -3.30 -17.98
N ILE A 83 25.52 -3.95 -16.88
CA ILE A 83 25.79 -3.32 -15.59
C ILE A 83 27.25 -3.62 -15.25
N ASN A 84 28.04 -2.60 -14.89
CA ASN A 84 29.43 -2.76 -14.42
C ASN A 84 29.47 -3.44 -13.02
N ASN A 85 28.91 -4.64 -12.91
CA ASN A 85 28.74 -5.52 -11.75
C ASN A 85 27.77 -5.09 -10.63
N ASP A 86 27.41 -3.80 -10.49
CA ASP A 86 26.54 -3.36 -9.39
C ASP A 86 25.07 -3.24 -9.80
N MET A 87 24.31 -4.33 -9.66
CA MET A 87 22.87 -4.38 -9.96
C MET A 87 22.01 -3.62 -8.92
N PHE A 88 22.59 -3.29 -7.78
CA PHE A 88 21.96 -2.54 -6.69
C PHE A 88 23.04 -1.80 -5.88
N THR A 89 22.63 -0.82 -5.06
CA THR A 89 23.57 -0.05 -4.24
C THR A 89 23.53 -0.48 -2.77
N ILE A 90 24.70 -0.61 -2.13
CA ILE A 90 24.81 -0.67 -0.66
C ILE A 90 25.46 0.61 -0.16
N THR A 91 24.74 1.37 0.67
CA THR A 91 25.25 2.58 1.33
C THR A 91 25.40 2.37 2.83
N GLN A 92 26.30 3.12 3.45
CA GLN A 92 26.55 3.08 4.88
C GLN A 92 26.51 4.50 5.45
N SER A 93 25.91 4.64 6.63
CA SER A 93 25.92 5.88 7.41
C SER A 93 25.99 5.57 8.89
N THR A 94 26.13 6.62 9.70
CA THR A 94 26.17 6.52 11.15
C THR A 94 25.16 7.47 11.77
N TYR A 95 24.63 7.12 12.94
CA TYR A 95 23.80 8.00 13.75
C TYR A 95 24.15 7.90 15.24
N GLU A 96 23.98 9.01 15.96
CA GLU A 96 24.17 9.09 17.41
C GLU A 96 22.91 9.55 18.14
N THR A 97 22.04 10.32 17.47
CA THR A 97 20.79 10.84 18.03
C THR A 97 19.58 10.39 17.20
N ASP A 98 18.40 10.42 17.82
CA ASP A 98 17.14 10.11 17.13
C ASP A 98 16.85 11.13 16.01
N GLU A 99 17.26 12.41 16.15
CA GLU A 99 17.08 13.39 15.06
C GLU A 99 17.91 13.04 13.82
N GLN A 100 19.14 12.55 14.00
CA GLN A 100 19.98 12.10 12.89
C GLN A 100 19.39 10.88 12.20
N LEU A 101 18.89 9.91 12.97
CA LEU A 101 18.23 8.73 12.43
C LEU A 101 16.96 9.13 11.65
N ASN A 102 16.16 10.04 12.20
CA ASN A 102 14.98 10.58 11.54
C ASN A 102 15.33 11.29 10.23
N ALA A 103 16.39 12.10 10.19
CA ALA A 103 16.84 12.74 8.96
C ALA A 103 17.23 11.72 7.87
N ILE A 104 17.88 10.60 8.26
CA ILE A 104 18.21 9.51 7.34
C ILE A 104 16.94 8.85 6.80
N ILE A 105 15.96 8.58 7.68
CA ILE A 105 14.67 7.97 7.32
C ILE A 105 13.91 8.86 6.34
N GLU A 106 13.79 10.15 6.64
CA GLU A 106 13.11 11.13 5.78
C GLU A 106 13.80 11.25 4.42
N ASN A 107 15.14 11.23 4.39
CA ASN A 107 15.87 11.17 3.14
C ASN A 107 15.58 9.87 2.35
N GLU A 108 15.56 8.70 2.99
CA GLU A 108 15.21 7.43 2.31
C GLU A 108 13.79 7.42 1.74
N LYS A 109 12.84 8.06 2.41
CA LYS A 109 11.46 8.22 1.92
C LYS A 109 11.36 9.21 0.77
N TYR A 110 11.92 10.40 0.94
CA TYR A 110 11.54 11.55 0.13
C TYR A 110 12.58 12.04 -0.88
N ASN A 111 13.79 11.48 -0.88
CA ASN A 111 14.80 11.89 -1.84
C ASN A 111 14.53 11.25 -3.23
N PRO A 112 14.24 12.05 -4.28
CA PRO A 112 13.94 11.55 -5.62
C PRO A 112 15.17 11.03 -6.37
N GLN A 113 16.38 11.32 -5.87
CA GLN A 113 17.64 10.96 -6.51
C GLN A 113 18.18 9.59 -6.09
N LEU A 114 17.49 8.88 -5.19
CA LEU A 114 17.95 7.58 -4.68
C LEU A 114 17.90 6.46 -5.73
N PHE A 115 17.05 6.61 -6.75
CA PHE A 115 16.82 5.61 -7.79
C PHE A 115 17.00 6.22 -9.18
N ASN A 116 17.44 5.39 -10.12
CA ASN A 116 17.50 5.74 -11.53
C ASN A 116 16.81 4.64 -12.36
N LEU A 117 15.54 4.85 -12.66
CA LEU A 117 14.69 3.91 -13.38
C LEU A 117 15.20 3.61 -14.79
N ALA A 118 15.77 4.60 -15.48
CA ALA A 118 16.29 4.41 -16.84
C ALA A 118 17.54 3.51 -16.87
N GLN A 119 18.28 3.46 -15.76
CA GLN A 119 19.46 2.60 -15.56
C GLN A 119 19.15 1.33 -14.77
N GLY A 120 17.89 1.07 -14.42
CA GLY A 120 17.49 -0.11 -13.64
C GLY A 120 18.02 -0.15 -12.20
N LEU A 121 18.46 0.99 -11.66
CA LEU A 121 18.83 1.15 -10.26
C LEU A 121 17.56 1.39 -9.43
N VAL A 122 16.85 0.31 -9.14
CA VAL A 122 15.50 0.29 -8.55
C VAL A 122 15.46 -0.30 -7.13
N PHE A 123 16.60 -0.78 -6.63
CA PHE A 123 16.78 -1.32 -5.29
C PHE A 123 18.09 -0.83 -4.66
N ARG A 124 18.05 -0.52 -3.37
CA ARG A 124 19.21 -0.18 -2.55
C ARG A 124 19.06 -0.73 -1.14
N CYS A 125 20.20 -1.02 -0.50
CA CYS A 125 20.29 -1.39 0.90
C CYS A 125 21.13 -0.36 1.65
N HIS A 126 20.59 0.24 2.71
CA HIS A 126 21.28 1.21 3.53
C HIS A 126 21.50 0.63 4.93
N LEU A 127 22.77 0.50 5.31
CA LEU A 127 23.19 0.07 6.64
C LEU A 127 23.51 1.30 7.49
N VAL A 128 22.74 1.51 8.54
CA VAL A 128 22.82 2.70 9.40
C VAL A 128 23.35 2.26 10.76
N TYR A 129 24.62 2.54 11.02
CA TYR A 129 25.33 2.08 12.20
C TYR A 129 25.16 3.03 13.39
N TYR A 130 25.01 2.50 14.59
CA TYR A 130 25.00 3.32 15.78
C TYR A 130 26.42 3.73 16.18
N LYS A 131 26.66 5.04 16.28
CA LYS A 131 27.93 5.74 16.58
C LYS A 131 29.07 5.54 15.58
N GLN A 132 29.34 4.33 15.12
CA GLN A 132 30.49 4.06 14.27
C GLN A 132 30.26 2.84 13.39
N ILE A 133 30.84 2.86 12.20
CA ILE A 133 30.80 1.72 11.30
C ILE A 133 31.55 0.55 11.94
N SER A 134 30.93 -0.62 11.92
CA SER A 134 31.49 -1.82 12.52
C SER A 134 32.77 -2.27 11.80
N SER A 135 33.84 -2.51 12.54
CA SER A 135 35.13 -2.96 12.01
C SER A 135 35.21 -4.48 11.76
N ASN A 136 34.24 -5.24 12.27
CA ASN A 136 34.22 -6.70 12.22
C ASN A 136 33.22 -7.27 11.20
N ASP A 137 32.67 -6.44 10.30
CA ASP A 137 31.65 -6.82 9.30
C ASP A 137 30.31 -7.29 9.91
N LEU A 138 30.05 -7.02 11.20
CA LEU A 138 28.79 -7.39 11.86
C LEU A 138 27.91 -6.18 12.15
N LEU A 139 26.62 -6.34 11.93
CA LEU A 139 25.54 -5.49 12.45
C LEU A 139 25.05 -6.04 13.78
N SER A 140 24.49 -5.16 14.61
CA SER A 140 23.93 -5.45 15.93
C SER A 140 22.51 -4.89 16.07
N ALA A 141 21.82 -5.20 17.17
CA ALA A 141 20.45 -4.71 17.44
C ALA A 141 20.29 -3.18 17.50
N LYS A 142 21.39 -2.42 17.64
CA LYS A 142 21.35 -0.95 17.58
C LYS A 142 21.43 -0.42 16.17
N ASP A 143 21.94 -1.21 15.23
CA ASP A 143 22.06 -0.79 13.84
C ASP A 143 20.73 -0.97 13.12
N VAL A 144 20.48 -0.15 12.08
CA VAL A 144 19.27 -0.21 11.27
C VAL A 144 19.63 -0.67 9.85
N ILE A 145 18.87 -1.63 9.35
CA ILE A 145 18.92 -2.09 7.96
C ILE A 145 17.72 -1.49 7.24
N ILE A 146 17.97 -0.83 6.12
CA ILE A 146 16.91 -0.26 5.28
C ILE A 146 16.99 -0.92 3.91
N PHE A 147 15.95 -1.68 3.56
CA PHE A 147 15.75 -2.15 2.19
C PHE A 147 14.81 -1.17 1.50
N ASN A 148 15.31 -0.43 0.52
CA ASN A 148 14.51 0.57 -0.17
C ASN A 148 14.35 0.17 -1.64
N PHE A 149 13.11 0.10 -2.08
CA PHE A 149 12.72 -0.28 -3.43
C PHE A 149 11.98 0.88 -4.09
N HIS A 150 12.07 0.98 -5.40
CA HIS A 150 11.13 1.81 -6.13
C HIS A 150 9.82 1.03 -6.38
N HIS A 151 8.68 1.66 -6.10
CA HIS A 151 7.35 1.05 -6.22
C HIS A 151 7.01 0.50 -7.63
N PHE A 152 7.72 0.91 -8.70
CA PHE A 152 7.54 0.36 -10.05
C PHE A 152 7.83 -1.13 -10.18
N VAL A 153 8.66 -1.66 -9.30
CA VAL A 153 9.16 -3.04 -9.39
C VAL A 153 8.82 -3.84 -8.14
N PHE A 154 8.09 -3.24 -7.20
CA PHE A 154 7.87 -3.79 -5.87
C PHE A 154 6.53 -3.34 -5.31
N ASP A 155 5.89 -4.22 -4.55
CA ASP A 155 4.68 -3.95 -3.78
C ASP A 155 4.79 -4.56 -2.38
N TYR A 156 3.85 -4.28 -1.49
CA TYR A 156 3.92 -4.77 -0.11
C TYR A 156 3.99 -6.31 -0.01
N GLN A 157 3.27 -7.01 -0.89
CA GLN A 157 3.25 -8.47 -0.87
C GLN A 157 4.55 -9.09 -1.42
N SER A 158 5.30 -8.38 -2.28
CA SER A 158 6.66 -8.76 -2.71
C SER A 158 7.61 -8.87 -1.52
N MET A 159 7.36 -8.16 -0.42
CA MET A 159 8.19 -8.23 0.79
C MET A 159 8.23 -9.64 1.40
N LYS A 160 7.14 -10.41 1.32
CA LYS A 160 7.13 -11.80 1.81
C LYS A 160 8.03 -12.70 0.98
N VAL A 161 8.02 -12.53 -0.34
CA VAL A 161 8.91 -13.25 -1.27
C VAL A 161 10.35 -12.85 -1.03
N PHE A 162 10.61 -11.55 -0.88
CA PHE A 162 11.94 -11.02 -0.61
C PHE A 162 12.55 -11.58 0.68
N HIS A 163 11.82 -11.58 1.80
CA HIS A 163 12.32 -12.15 3.07
C HIS A 163 12.54 -13.65 3.01
N HIS A 164 11.63 -14.38 2.37
CA HIS A 164 11.78 -15.83 2.20
C HIS A 164 13.08 -16.17 1.46
N ASP A 165 13.30 -15.53 0.31
CA ASP A 165 14.51 -15.75 -0.49
C ASP A 165 15.76 -15.19 0.20
N LEU A 166 15.67 -14.04 0.89
CA LEU A 166 16.78 -13.46 1.63
C LEU A 166 17.28 -14.41 2.72
N ASN A 167 16.36 -14.99 3.49
CA ASN A 167 16.71 -15.97 4.51
C ASN A 167 17.40 -17.18 3.91
N GLN A 168 16.84 -17.76 2.84
CA GLN A 168 17.43 -18.92 2.16
C GLN A 168 18.83 -18.61 1.60
N ALA A 169 18.96 -17.50 0.88
CA ALA A 169 20.20 -17.05 0.27
C ALA A 169 21.29 -16.78 1.32
N TYR A 170 20.90 -16.19 2.45
CA TYR A 170 21.82 -15.89 3.54
C TYR A 170 22.28 -17.17 4.24
N THR A 171 21.36 -18.06 4.61
CA THR A 171 21.68 -19.31 5.33
C THR A 171 22.52 -20.28 4.50
N THR A 172 22.17 -20.44 3.22
CA THR A 172 22.76 -21.50 2.38
C THR A 172 23.83 -20.98 1.43
N GLY A 173 23.91 -19.66 1.22
CA GLY A 173 24.74 -19.07 0.17
C GLY A 173 24.23 -19.35 -1.24
N GLN A 174 23.02 -19.87 -1.41
CA GLN A 174 22.42 -20.21 -2.70
C GLN A 174 20.91 -19.92 -2.69
N LEU A 175 20.34 -19.74 -3.88
CA LEU A 175 18.89 -19.71 -4.06
C LEU A 175 18.48 -20.88 -4.93
N LEU A 176 17.48 -21.62 -4.47
CA LEU A 176 16.82 -22.60 -5.33
C LEU A 176 15.90 -21.86 -6.30
N TYR A 177 15.99 -22.24 -7.56
CA TYR A 177 14.97 -21.93 -8.55
C TYR A 177 13.94 -23.03 -8.42
N ASP A 178 12.73 -22.67 -7.99
CA ASP A 178 11.64 -23.62 -8.07
C ASP A 178 11.32 -23.78 -9.55
N ASP A 179 11.33 -24.99 -10.11
CA ASP A 179 11.07 -25.22 -11.55
C ASP A 179 9.71 -24.65 -12.00
N ASN A 180 8.83 -24.30 -11.05
CA ASN A 180 7.55 -23.61 -11.23
C ASN A 180 7.64 -22.08 -11.48
N THR A 181 8.82 -21.45 -11.43
CA THR A 181 8.97 -19.98 -11.63
C THR A 181 9.42 -19.57 -13.03
N LEU A 182 8.83 -20.14 -14.09
CA LEU A 182 9.08 -19.67 -15.46
C LEU A 182 8.41 -18.32 -15.76
N LEU A 183 7.36 -17.97 -15.03
CA LEU A 183 6.64 -16.72 -15.26
C LEU A 183 7.35 -15.57 -14.56
N ARG A 184 7.79 -14.58 -15.34
CA ARG A 184 8.46 -13.37 -14.83
C ARG A 184 7.49 -12.20 -14.86
N TYR A 185 7.79 -11.13 -14.12
CA TYR A 185 6.92 -9.96 -14.08
C TYR A 185 6.73 -9.32 -15.47
N ILE A 186 7.76 -9.33 -16.32
CA ILE A 186 7.64 -8.83 -17.69
C ILE A 186 6.68 -9.67 -18.54
N ASP A 187 6.63 -10.98 -18.32
CA ASP A 187 5.71 -11.88 -18.98
C ASP A 187 4.27 -11.62 -18.48
N TYR A 188 4.09 -11.42 -17.17
CA TYR A 188 2.82 -10.97 -16.59
C TYR A 188 2.32 -9.67 -17.25
N ALA A 189 3.18 -8.66 -17.39
CA ALA A 189 2.81 -7.38 -17.99
C ALA A 189 2.33 -7.54 -19.44
N VAL A 190 2.96 -8.43 -20.22
CA VAL A 190 2.51 -8.74 -21.59
C VAL A 190 1.17 -9.47 -21.58
N ILE A 191 1.01 -10.48 -20.71
CA ILE A 191 -0.25 -11.24 -20.58
C ILE A 191 -1.38 -10.30 -20.17
N GLU A 192 -1.19 -9.45 -19.16
CA GLU A 192 -2.20 -8.49 -18.68
C GLU A 192 -2.68 -7.56 -19.81
N GLN A 193 -1.75 -7.05 -20.63
CA GLN A 193 -2.10 -6.19 -21.76
C GLN A 193 -2.89 -6.92 -22.85
N GLN A 194 -2.55 -8.19 -23.14
CA GLN A 194 -3.13 -8.95 -24.25
C GLN A 194 -4.38 -9.74 -23.86
N MET A 195 -4.56 -10.03 -22.57
CA MET A 195 -5.65 -10.86 -22.07
C MET A 195 -7.00 -10.19 -22.36
N SER A 196 -7.86 -10.94 -23.04
CA SER A 196 -9.27 -10.61 -23.17
C SER A 196 -9.94 -10.78 -21.82
N MET A 197 -10.61 -9.72 -21.35
CA MET A 197 -11.26 -9.67 -20.04
C MET A 197 -12.74 -9.29 -20.21
N THR A 198 -13.43 -9.84 -21.23
CA THR A 198 -14.79 -9.43 -21.59
C THR A 198 -15.77 -9.53 -20.42
N GLY A 199 -15.72 -10.60 -19.62
CA GLY A 199 -16.59 -10.75 -18.45
C GLY A 199 -16.38 -9.67 -17.40
N ALA A 200 -15.13 -9.35 -17.07
CA ALA A 200 -14.81 -8.26 -16.16
C ALA A 200 -15.19 -6.89 -16.75
N SER A 201 -14.93 -6.68 -18.03
CA SER A 201 -15.30 -5.46 -18.76
C SER A 201 -16.81 -5.20 -18.68
N MET A 202 -17.63 -6.22 -18.96
CA MET A 202 -19.09 -6.11 -18.86
C MET A 202 -19.55 -5.83 -17.43
N PHE A 203 -18.97 -6.52 -16.44
CA PHE A 203 -19.30 -6.30 -15.03
C PHE A 203 -19.03 -4.84 -14.61
N TRP A 204 -17.85 -4.31 -14.92
CA TRP A 204 -17.49 -2.94 -14.53
C TRP A 204 -18.31 -1.88 -15.28
N LEU A 205 -18.62 -2.12 -16.55
CA LEU A 205 -19.50 -1.24 -17.32
C LEU A 205 -20.91 -1.19 -16.71
N ASP A 206 -21.46 -2.34 -16.30
CA ASP A 206 -22.78 -2.43 -15.67
C ASP A 206 -22.80 -1.80 -14.28
N ALA A 207 -21.79 -2.09 -13.44
CA ALA A 207 -21.68 -1.57 -12.08
C ALA A 207 -21.63 -0.03 -11.99
N PHE A 208 -21.11 0.63 -13.05
CA PHE A 208 -20.89 2.08 -13.05
C PHE A 208 -21.58 2.84 -14.18
N HIS A 209 -22.52 2.22 -14.90
CA HIS A 209 -23.18 2.84 -16.06
C HIS A 209 -23.86 4.20 -15.74
N ASP A 210 -24.38 4.35 -14.53
CA ASP A 210 -25.04 5.55 -13.99
C ASP A 210 -24.27 6.18 -12.81
N CYS A 211 -23.07 5.69 -12.50
CA CYS A 211 -22.25 6.19 -11.41
C CYS A 211 -21.50 7.48 -11.82
N LYS A 212 -21.54 8.49 -10.96
CA LYS A 212 -20.80 9.74 -11.17
C LYS A 212 -19.37 9.64 -10.63
N LEU A 213 -18.51 8.91 -11.34
CA LEU A 213 -17.11 8.71 -10.91
C LEU A 213 -16.28 10.01 -10.90
N ASP A 214 -16.78 11.09 -11.51
CA ASP A 214 -16.19 12.44 -11.54
C ASP A 214 -16.66 13.37 -10.41
N GLN A 215 -17.69 12.98 -9.67
CA GLN A 215 -18.23 13.79 -8.58
C GLN A 215 -17.54 13.45 -7.26
N SER A 216 -16.76 14.41 -6.74
CA SER A 216 -16.16 14.32 -5.41
C SER A 216 -17.25 14.27 -4.33
N LEU A 217 -17.02 13.47 -3.30
CA LEU A 217 -17.86 13.50 -2.10
C LEU A 217 -17.76 14.89 -1.43
N PRO A 218 -18.88 15.49 -1.00
CA PRO A 218 -18.90 16.80 -0.34
C PRO A 218 -18.47 16.65 1.11
N LEU A 219 -17.19 16.35 1.33
CA LEU A 219 -16.59 16.29 2.66
C LEU A 219 -16.53 17.70 3.27
N PRO A 220 -16.43 17.82 4.61
CA PRO A 220 -16.31 19.12 5.28
C PRO A 220 -14.90 19.71 5.09
N PHE A 221 -14.60 20.13 3.86
CA PHE A 221 -13.35 20.79 3.49
C PHE A 221 -13.26 22.19 4.15
N ASP A 222 -12.06 22.57 4.59
CA ASP A 222 -11.77 23.91 5.10
C ASP A 222 -11.36 24.89 3.99
N ARG A 223 -10.96 24.37 2.83
CA ARG A 223 -10.37 25.12 1.72
C ARG A 223 -10.94 24.66 0.39
N TYR A 224 -10.94 25.55 -0.60
CA TYR A 224 -11.29 25.18 -1.97
C TYR A 224 -10.18 24.34 -2.58
N ARG A 225 -10.58 23.36 -3.39
CA ARG A 225 -9.64 22.52 -4.13
C ARG A 225 -8.89 23.34 -5.19
N LEU A 226 -7.57 23.29 -5.13
CA LEU A 226 -6.68 23.82 -6.17
C LEU A 226 -6.60 22.88 -7.37
N ALA A 227 -6.17 23.39 -8.53
CA ALA A 227 -5.84 22.54 -9.68
C ALA A 227 -4.74 21.53 -9.30
N ASN A 228 -4.78 20.31 -9.87
CA ASN A 228 -3.89 19.21 -9.49
C ASN A 228 -2.40 19.57 -9.55
N GLU A 229 -1.99 20.39 -10.51
CA GLU A 229 -0.61 20.87 -10.67
C GLU A 229 -0.11 21.78 -9.53
N HIS A 230 -1.03 22.36 -8.75
CA HIS A 230 -0.74 23.26 -7.63
C HIS A 230 -0.98 22.60 -6.26
N ARG A 231 -1.31 21.31 -6.25
CA ARG A 231 -1.57 20.59 -5.01
C ARG A 231 -0.28 20.22 -4.31
N THR A 232 -0.25 20.39 -3.00
CA THR A 232 0.80 19.82 -2.17
C THR A 232 0.41 18.41 -1.76
N ILE A 233 1.39 17.51 -1.72
CA ILE A 233 1.19 16.13 -1.29
C ILE A 233 1.26 15.99 0.24
N HIS A 234 1.26 17.09 0.99
CA HIS A 234 1.34 17.05 2.46
C HIS A 234 -0.02 16.68 3.07
N THR A 235 0.01 15.87 4.14
CA THR A 235 -1.23 15.35 4.77
C THR A 235 -1.12 15.30 6.27
N THR A 236 -2.11 15.78 7.02
CA THR A 236 -2.17 15.48 8.46
C THR A 236 -2.73 14.08 8.69
N SER A 237 -2.27 13.40 9.74
CA SER A 237 -2.74 12.07 10.13
C SER A 237 -3.23 12.06 11.57
N ILE A 238 -4.30 11.31 11.81
CA ILE A 238 -4.80 11.01 13.15
C ILE A 238 -4.97 9.50 13.29
N SER A 239 -4.19 8.93 14.20
CA SER A 239 -4.22 7.51 14.53
C SER A 239 -4.88 7.31 15.91
N PHE A 240 -5.72 6.27 16.05
CA PHE A 240 -6.23 5.86 17.35
C PHE A 240 -6.56 4.36 17.41
N ASP A 241 -6.41 3.78 18.59
CA ASP A 241 -6.80 2.39 18.88
C ASP A 241 -8.28 2.31 19.27
N PHE A 242 -8.93 1.20 18.93
CA PHE A 242 -10.33 0.99 19.28
C PHE A 242 -10.49 0.64 20.76
N GLY A 243 -9.41 0.23 21.43
CA GLY A 243 -9.45 -0.38 22.75
C GLY A 243 -9.88 -1.84 22.69
N GLN A 244 -9.71 -2.55 23.80
CA GLN A 244 -9.91 -4.00 23.87
C GLN A 244 -11.38 -4.38 23.68
N ASP A 245 -12.30 -3.71 24.37
CA ASP A 245 -13.73 -4.05 24.35
C ASP A 245 -14.34 -3.88 22.95
N LEU A 246 -14.11 -2.72 22.32
CA LEU A 246 -14.62 -2.42 20.99
C LEU A 246 -14.03 -3.36 19.93
N SER A 247 -12.72 -3.65 20.01
CA SER A 247 -12.07 -4.63 19.14
C SER A 247 -12.72 -6.00 19.30
N HIS A 248 -12.89 -6.46 20.54
CA HIS A 248 -13.47 -7.75 20.85
C HIS A 248 -14.92 -7.88 20.34
N HIS A 249 -15.75 -6.86 20.56
CA HIS A 249 -17.14 -6.85 20.08
C HIS A 249 -17.23 -6.98 18.56
N PHE A 250 -16.44 -6.21 17.81
CA PHE A 250 -16.45 -6.30 16.35
C PHE A 250 -15.90 -7.64 15.83
N LEU A 251 -14.87 -8.19 16.47
CA LEU A 251 -14.32 -9.51 16.15
C LEU A 251 -15.35 -10.62 16.38
N ILE A 252 -16.04 -10.59 17.53
CA ILE A 252 -17.12 -11.54 17.82
C ILE A 252 -18.26 -11.34 16.84
N TYR A 253 -18.71 -10.12 16.60
CA TYR A 253 -19.82 -9.86 15.69
C TYR A 253 -19.53 -10.38 14.29
N ALA A 254 -18.35 -10.09 13.75
CA ALA A 254 -17.92 -10.59 12.44
C ALA A 254 -17.92 -12.12 12.40
N SER A 255 -17.35 -12.78 13.42
CA SER A 255 -17.28 -14.24 13.47
C SER A 255 -18.66 -14.90 13.65
N SER A 256 -19.50 -14.43 14.57
CA SER A 256 -20.85 -14.95 14.83
C SER A 256 -21.79 -14.82 13.62
N ASN A 257 -21.60 -13.79 12.80
CA ASN A 257 -22.43 -13.58 11.60
C ASN A 257 -21.79 -14.16 10.32
N ASN A 258 -20.65 -14.86 10.41
CA ASN A 258 -19.90 -15.40 9.28
C ASN A 258 -19.53 -14.33 8.22
N ILE A 259 -19.12 -13.15 8.68
CA ILE A 259 -18.76 -12.00 7.83
C ILE A 259 -17.29 -11.64 8.07
N SER A 260 -16.58 -11.25 7.01
CA SER A 260 -15.19 -10.82 7.15
C SER A 260 -15.12 -9.46 7.84
N LEU A 261 -14.02 -9.22 8.58
CA LEU A 261 -13.76 -7.90 9.17
C LEU A 261 -13.67 -6.80 8.11
N GLU A 262 -13.17 -7.13 6.92
CA GLU A 262 -13.14 -6.22 5.79
C GLU A 262 -14.55 -5.73 5.42
N HIS A 263 -15.54 -6.64 5.29
CA HIS A 263 -16.92 -6.25 5.02
C HIS A 263 -17.51 -5.38 6.12
N LEU A 264 -17.26 -5.74 7.39
CA LEU A 264 -17.69 -4.95 8.53
C LEU A 264 -17.09 -3.53 8.50
N THR A 265 -15.80 -3.44 8.22
CA THR A 265 -15.06 -2.20 8.05
C THR A 265 -15.62 -1.34 6.91
N PHE A 266 -15.93 -1.92 5.74
CA PHE A 266 -16.57 -1.19 4.65
C PHE A 266 -17.96 -0.68 5.02
N ALA A 267 -18.78 -1.48 5.71
CA ALA A 267 -20.09 -1.05 6.16
C ALA A 267 -20.01 0.14 7.13
N ILE A 268 -19.11 0.06 8.11
CA ILE A 268 -18.84 1.17 9.05
C ILE A 268 -18.36 2.41 8.30
N TYR A 269 -17.48 2.25 7.31
CA TYR A 269 -16.96 3.36 6.52
C TYR A 269 -18.06 4.03 5.67
N PHE A 270 -18.96 3.27 5.05
CA PHE A 270 -20.07 3.84 4.29
C PHE A 270 -21.08 4.58 5.19
N ILE A 271 -21.35 4.08 6.41
CA ILE A 271 -22.15 4.82 7.41
C ILE A 271 -21.47 6.13 7.76
N PHE A 272 -20.16 6.09 8.00
CA PHE A 272 -19.38 7.25 8.34
C PHE A 272 -19.41 8.30 7.21
N LEU A 273 -19.18 7.89 5.96
CA LEU A 273 -19.27 8.78 4.80
C LEU A 273 -20.69 9.32 4.59
N PHE A 274 -21.72 8.50 4.74
CA PHE A 274 -23.12 8.94 4.69
C PHE A 274 -23.39 10.08 5.68
N LYS A 275 -22.94 9.92 6.94
CA LYS A 275 -23.07 10.97 7.97
C LYS A 275 -22.20 12.19 7.66
N LEU A 276 -21.00 11.99 7.14
CA LEU A 276 -20.04 13.06 6.86
C LEU A 276 -20.45 13.93 5.66
N THR A 277 -21.16 13.35 4.70
CA THR A 277 -21.67 13.99 3.47
C THR A 277 -23.12 14.47 3.60
N ASN A 278 -23.64 14.55 4.83
CA ASN A 278 -25.00 14.99 5.14
C ASN A 278 -26.10 14.18 4.43
N GLY A 279 -25.92 12.86 4.35
CA GLY A 279 -26.94 11.92 3.88
C GLY A 279 -26.86 11.54 2.40
N GLN A 280 -25.69 11.72 1.75
CA GLN A 280 -25.51 11.24 0.39
C GLN A 280 -25.61 9.72 0.34
N THR A 281 -26.51 9.20 -0.50
CA THR A 281 -26.80 7.77 -0.58
C THR A 281 -26.02 7.03 -1.65
N ASP A 282 -25.57 7.69 -2.72
CA ASP A 282 -24.70 7.09 -3.74
C ASP A 282 -23.25 7.47 -3.45
N LEU A 283 -22.50 6.53 -2.87
CA LEU A 283 -21.12 6.71 -2.43
C LEU A 283 -20.20 5.83 -3.27
N CYS A 284 -19.21 6.42 -3.92
CA CYS A 284 -18.18 5.68 -4.65
C CYS A 284 -16.79 6.06 -4.13
N VAL A 285 -16.05 5.06 -3.67
CA VAL A 285 -14.74 5.24 -3.03
C VAL A 285 -13.70 4.35 -3.69
N ALA A 286 -12.42 4.68 -3.55
CA ALA A 286 -11.35 3.80 -4.01
C ALA A 286 -11.09 2.68 -2.98
N MET A 287 -10.97 1.46 -3.49
CA MET A 287 -10.52 0.29 -2.74
C MET A 287 -9.17 -0.18 -3.29
N ASN A 288 -8.16 -0.20 -2.42
CA ASN A 288 -6.82 -0.68 -2.76
C ASN A 288 -6.78 -2.21 -2.75
N ILE A 289 -6.42 -2.79 -3.88
CA ILE A 289 -6.25 -4.24 -4.06
C ILE A 289 -4.77 -4.57 -3.89
N ASN A 290 -4.37 -4.82 -2.64
CA ASN A 290 -2.98 -5.09 -2.28
C ASN A 290 -2.49 -6.48 -2.71
N ASN A 291 -3.42 -7.43 -2.95
CA ASN A 291 -3.10 -8.77 -3.43
C ASN A 291 -3.81 -9.08 -4.75
N ASN A 292 -3.24 -8.59 -5.85
CA ASN A 292 -3.70 -8.93 -7.19
C ASN A 292 -2.94 -10.11 -7.81
N ARG A 293 -2.33 -10.98 -6.98
CA ARG A 293 -1.71 -12.22 -7.44
C ARG A 293 -2.80 -13.31 -7.51
N TYR A 294 -3.70 -13.15 -8.48
CA TYR A 294 -4.91 -13.96 -8.64
C TYR A 294 -4.68 -15.39 -9.15
N ARG A 295 -3.42 -15.76 -9.44
CA ARG A 295 -3.01 -17.14 -9.74
C ARG A 295 -1.81 -17.53 -8.88
N ASP A 296 -1.66 -18.82 -8.65
CA ASP A 296 -0.61 -19.34 -7.78
C ASP A 296 0.79 -19.04 -8.33
N GLU A 297 0.97 -19.04 -9.65
CA GLU A 297 2.24 -18.76 -10.32
C GLU A 297 2.70 -17.30 -10.12
N LEU A 298 1.78 -16.39 -9.75
CA LEU A 298 2.10 -14.99 -9.45
C LEU A 298 2.59 -14.79 -8.02
N LYS A 299 2.32 -15.74 -7.10
CA LYS A 299 2.57 -15.60 -5.66
C LYS A 299 4.05 -15.45 -5.30
N SER A 300 4.94 -16.03 -6.11
CA SER A 300 6.40 -16.01 -5.91
C SER A 300 7.11 -14.90 -6.72
N ILE A 301 6.37 -14.05 -7.43
CA ILE A 301 6.95 -13.00 -8.27
C ILE A 301 7.07 -11.68 -7.48
N ILE A 302 8.28 -11.12 -7.46
CA ILE A 302 8.52 -9.73 -7.05
C ILE A 302 8.12 -8.81 -8.20
N GLY A 303 7.26 -7.83 -7.91
CA GLY A 303 6.74 -6.90 -8.91
C GLY A 303 5.62 -6.02 -8.37
N LEU A 304 5.14 -5.07 -9.17
CA LEU A 304 4.02 -4.21 -8.83
C LEU A 304 2.69 -4.85 -9.29
N PHE A 305 1.98 -5.53 -8.40
CA PHE A 305 0.68 -6.13 -8.73
C PHE A 305 -0.51 -5.31 -8.23
N GLU A 306 -0.28 -4.36 -7.33
CA GLU A 306 -1.36 -3.56 -6.72
C GLU A 306 -2.29 -2.93 -7.76
N ASN A 307 -3.58 -3.04 -7.49
CA ASN A 307 -4.62 -2.40 -8.30
C ASN A 307 -5.49 -1.50 -7.41
N ILE A 308 -6.23 -0.59 -8.02
CA ILE A 308 -7.19 0.26 -7.31
C ILE A 308 -8.49 0.15 -8.09
N ILE A 309 -9.57 -0.22 -7.42
CA ILE A 309 -10.89 -0.33 -8.07
C ILE A 309 -11.90 0.58 -7.38
N PRO A 310 -12.88 1.14 -8.10
CA PRO A 310 -13.96 1.85 -7.46
C PRO A 310 -14.85 0.84 -6.73
N LEU A 311 -15.35 1.22 -5.56
CA LEU A 311 -16.36 0.50 -4.82
C LEU A 311 -17.54 1.44 -4.59
N ARG A 312 -18.65 1.16 -5.27
CA ARG A 312 -19.89 1.94 -5.19
C ARG A 312 -20.88 1.26 -4.25
N CYS A 313 -21.41 2.02 -3.30
CA CYS A 313 -22.47 1.61 -2.39
C CYS A 313 -23.64 2.58 -2.54
N GLN A 314 -24.80 2.05 -2.95
CA GLN A 314 -26.06 2.80 -3.00
C GLN A 314 -26.86 2.49 -1.74
N LEU A 315 -26.76 3.37 -0.75
CA LEU A 315 -27.36 3.23 0.56
C LEU A 315 -28.86 3.51 0.54
N ASP A 316 -29.64 2.66 1.19
CA ASP A 316 -30.99 3.01 1.66
C ASP A 316 -30.93 3.47 3.12
N PRO A 317 -31.32 4.71 3.44
CA PRO A 317 -31.36 5.21 4.81
C PRO A 317 -32.27 4.42 5.77
N HIS A 318 -33.16 3.56 5.27
CA HIS A 318 -34.07 2.73 6.07
C HIS A 318 -33.52 1.34 6.38
N TRP A 319 -32.34 0.98 5.84
CA TRP A 319 -31.74 -0.32 6.13
C TRP A 319 -31.35 -0.46 7.60
N SER A 320 -31.56 -1.66 8.13
CA SER A 320 -30.87 -2.09 9.34
C SER A 320 -29.37 -2.23 9.07
N PHE A 321 -28.55 -2.21 10.13
CA PHE A 321 -27.12 -2.43 9.99
C PHE A 321 -26.80 -3.79 9.32
N HIS A 322 -27.58 -4.83 9.63
CA HIS A 322 -27.43 -6.14 9.01
C HIS A 322 -27.73 -6.11 7.51
N GLN A 323 -28.79 -5.41 7.08
CA GLN A 323 -29.12 -5.26 5.65
C GLN A 323 -28.01 -4.53 4.89
N LEU A 324 -27.46 -3.46 5.48
CA LEU A 324 -26.31 -2.77 4.91
C LEU A 324 -25.11 -3.72 4.80
N LEU A 325 -24.84 -4.51 5.83
CA LEU A 325 -23.69 -5.41 5.84
C LEU A 325 -23.80 -6.51 4.78
N GLU A 326 -24.99 -7.08 4.59
CA GLU A 326 -25.25 -8.04 3.51
C GLU A 326 -25.06 -7.38 2.13
N HIS A 327 -25.58 -6.15 1.94
CA HIS A 327 -25.36 -5.40 0.70
C HIS A 327 -23.87 -5.13 0.44
N VAL A 328 -23.13 -4.69 1.47
CA VAL A 328 -21.69 -4.46 1.40
C VAL A 328 -20.96 -5.75 1.03
N ARG A 329 -21.30 -6.88 1.67
CA ARG A 329 -20.73 -8.19 1.34
C ARG A 329 -20.94 -8.55 -0.13
N GLU A 330 -22.13 -8.30 -0.67
CA GLU A 330 -22.45 -8.58 -2.07
C GLU A 330 -21.62 -7.74 -3.03
N ILE A 331 -21.55 -6.41 -2.83
CA ILE A 331 -20.81 -5.52 -3.72
C ILE A 331 -19.30 -5.73 -3.63
N THR A 332 -18.74 -5.98 -2.44
CA THR A 332 -17.30 -6.22 -2.26
C THR A 332 -16.92 -7.56 -2.87
N THR A 333 -17.68 -8.63 -2.59
CA THR A 333 -17.39 -9.98 -3.13
C THR A 333 -17.47 -9.99 -4.66
N SER A 334 -18.48 -9.33 -5.23
CA SER A 334 -18.65 -9.21 -6.68
C SER A 334 -17.52 -8.40 -7.32
N SER A 335 -17.12 -7.28 -6.70
CA SER A 335 -16.00 -6.46 -7.15
C SER A 335 -14.67 -7.20 -7.06
N MET A 336 -14.44 -7.94 -5.96
CA MET A 336 -13.22 -8.72 -5.75
C MET A 336 -13.03 -9.83 -6.79
N LYS A 337 -14.11 -10.46 -7.25
CA LYS A 337 -14.08 -11.45 -8.34
C LYS A 337 -13.45 -10.90 -9.63
N TYR A 338 -13.59 -9.60 -9.89
CA TYR A 338 -13.06 -8.92 -11.08
C TYR A 338 -11.99 -7.88 -10.76
N SER A 339 -11.40 -7.92 -9.56
CA SER A 339 -10.37 -7.00 -9.07
C SER A 339 -9.07 -7.03 -9.90
N TYR A 340 -8.84 -8.10 -10.66
CA TYR A 340 -7.72 -8.21 -11.60
C TYR A 340 -7.88 -7.31 -12.83
N PHE A 341 -9.06 -6.74 -13.06
CA PHE A 341 -9.28 -5.84 -14.19
C PHE A 341 -8.61 -4.49 -13.93
N PRO A 342 -7.67 -4.05 -14.78
CA PRO A 342 -6.89 -2.85 -14.51
C PRO A 342 -7.76 -1.59 -14.41
N LEU A 343 -7.44 -0.72 -13.45
CA LEU A 343 -8.11 0.57 -13.28
C LEU A 343 -8.22 1.35 -14.60
N GLN A 344 -7.14 1.43 -15.37
CA GLN A 344 -7.10 2.17 -16.63
C GLN A 344 -8.12 1.64 -17.64
N ARG A 345 -8.41 0.33 -17.63
CA ARG A 345 -9.47 -0.23 -18.48
C ARG A 345 -10.85 0.17 -17.98
N ILE A 346 -11.09 0.23 -16.67
CA ILE A 346 -12.33 0.78 -16.09
C ILE A 346 -12.51 2.23 -16.53
N LEU A 347 -11.47 3.06 -16.36
CA LEU A 347 -11.52 4.47 -16.73
C LEU A 347 -11.77 4.68 -18.24
N ASN A 348 -11.17 3.84 -19.09
CA ASN A 348 -11.39 3.89 -20.54
C ASN A 348 -12.83 3.53 -20.97
N GLN A 349 -13.62 2.85 -20.11
CA GLN A 349 -15.06 2.64 -20.34
C GLN A 349 -15.87 3.92 -20.13
N HIS A 350 -15.31 4.91 -19.44
CA HIS A 350 -15.94 6.19 -19.13
C HIS A 350 -15.09 7.37 -19.65
N PRO A 351 -14.87 7.49 -20.98
CA PRO A 351 -13.90 8.45 -21.55
C PRO A 351 -14.28 9.92 -21.35
N HIS A 352 -15.53 10.22 -20.97
CA HIS A 352 -15.99 11.57 -20.67
C HIS A 352 -15.55 12.06 -19.28
N ILE A 353 -15.03 11.17 -18.44
CA ILE A 353 -14.61 11.46 -17.08
C ILE A 353 -13.17 11.95 -17.09
N SER A 354 -13.00 13.26 -16.98
CA SER A 354 -11.67 13.91 -16.92
C SER A 354 -11.06 13.92 -15.51
N LYS A 355 -11.88 13.73 -14.47
CA LYS A 355 -11.45 13.67 -13.07
C LYS A 355 -11.93 12.37 -12.45
N HIS A 356 -11.04 11.62 -11.80
CA HIS A 356 -11.38 10.35 -11.15
C HIS A 356 -11.66 10.56 -9.66
N ALA A 357 -12.74 11.30 -9.37
CA ALA A 357 -13.02 11.82 -8.03
C ALA A 357 -13.30 10.74 -6.98
N PHE A 358 -13.70 9.52 -7.37
CA PHE A 358 -13.79 8.40 -6.44
C PHE A 358 -12.46 8.07 -5.74
N GLN A 359 -11.31 8.47 -6.31
CA GLN A 359 -9.99 8.31 -5.70
C GLN A 359 -9.69 9.36 -4.63
N ASP A 360 -10.52 10.41 -4.49
CA ASP A 360 -10.37 11.44 -3.45
C ASP A 360 -10.57 10.84 -2.05
N THR A 361 -11.31 9.73 -1.95
CA THR A 361 -11.60 9.02 -0.70
C THR A 361 -11.35 7.54 -0.88
N SER A 362 -10.62 6.93 0.05
CA SER A 362 -10.33 5.49 0.00
C SER A 362 -10.47 4.84 1.36
N LEU A 363 -10.78 3.55 1.34
CA LEU A 363 -10.67 2.68 2.49
C LEU A 363 -9.66 1.59 2.22
N GLU A 364 -8.78 1.37 3.18
CA GLU A 364 -7.86 0.25 3.18
C GLU A 364 -8.04 -0.56 4.46
N PHE A 365 -8.23 -1.87 4.31
CA PHE A 365 -8.25 -2.80 5.43
C PHE A 365 -6.97 -3.64 5.40
N ILE A 366 -6.18 -3.58 6.48
CA ILE A 366 -4.91 -4.27 6.61
C ILE A 366 -4.98 -5.19 7.82
N SER A 367 -5.07 -6.49 7.57
CA SER A 367 -4.82 -7.48 8.62
C SER A 367 -3.35 -7.87 8.60
N CYS A 368 -2.66 -7.67 9.71
CA CYS A 368 -1.26 -8.02 9.87
C CYS A 368 -1.01 -8.66 11.23
N ILE A 369 0.16 -9.29 11.35
CA ILE A 369 0.69 -9.71 12.64
C ILE A 369 1.72 -8.64 13.03
N LYS A 370 1.41 -7.78 14.01
CA LYS A 370 2.42 -6.82 14.49
C LYS A 370 3.57 -7.57 15.14
N ASN A 371 4.79 -7.06 14.98
CA ASN A 371 6.02 -7.69 15.47
C ASN A 371 6.29 -9.09 14.91
N ASN A 372 5.72 -9.45 13.76
CA ASN A 372 6.16 -10.68 13.09
C ASN A 372 7.61 -10.49 12.66
N ALA A 373 8.51 -11.15 13.37
CA ALA A 373 9.90 -11.10 13.01
C ALA A 373 10.16 -11.97 11.80
N ASN A 374 11.00 -11.46 10.89
CA ASN A 374 11.56 -12.27 9.83
C ASN A 374 12.90 -12.82 10.30
N MET A 375 13.34 -13.91 9.70
CA MET A 375 14.67 -14.46 9.93
C MET A 375 15.59 -14.08 8.77
N ILE A 376 16.83 -13.75 9.08
CA ILE A 376 17.94 -13.72 8.12
C ILE A 376 19.05 -14.58 8.71
N GLY A 377 19.16 -15.82 8.25
CA GLY A 377 20.01 -16.80 8.92
C GLY A 377 19.45 -17.16 10.30
N ASP A 378 20.33 -17.14 11.29
CA ASP A 378 19.98 -17.36 12.69
C ASP A 378 19.57 -16.07 13.40
N SER A 379 19.54 -14.93 12.69
CA SER A 379 19.20 -13.63 13.26
C SER A 379 17.77 -13.25 12.99
N GLN A 380 17.07 -12.86 14.04
CA GLN A 380 15.74 -12.31 14.00
C GLN A 380 15.81 -10.81 13.65
N VAL A 381 15.15 -10.42 12.56
CA VAL A 381 14.96 -9.02 12.19
C VAL A 381 13.53 -8.59 12.43
N VAL A 382 13.37 -7.52 13.20
CA VAL A 382 12.07 -6.96 13.55
C VAL A 382 11.87 -5.70 12.72
N PRO A 383 10.74 -5.57 12.00
CA PRO A 383 10.37 -4.31 11.38
C PRO A 383 10.36 -3.20 12.43
N VAL A 384 11.03 -2.09 12.14
CA VAL A 384 10.91 -0.89 12.96
C VAL A 384 9.60 -0.23 12.58
N HIS A 385 8.52 -0.63 13.26
CA HIS A 385 7.32 0.18 13.30
C HIS A 385 7.68 1.43 14.10
N PHE A 386 7.98 2.55 13.43
CA PHE A 386 8.32 3.77 14.15
C PHE A 386 7.12 4.20 15.02
N LEU A 387 7.20 3.85 16.30
CA LEU A 387 6.43 4.40 17.42
C LEU A 387 7.08 5.68 17.98
N PHE A 388 7.92 6.33 17.17
CA PHE A 388 8.43 7.64 17.51
C PHE A 388 7.50 8.69 16.93
N ASN A 389 7.16 9.69 17.75
CA ASN A 389 6.57 10.99 17.39
C ASN A 389 7.41 11.73 16.33
N ILE A 390 7.65 11.13 15.18
CA ILE A 390 7.78 11.86 13.93
C ILE A 390 6.38 12.42 13.74
N ASN A 391 6.26 13.74 13.54
CA ASN A 391 4.98 14.33 13.17
C ASN A 391 4.40 13.46 12.05
N GLU A 392 3.35 12.70 12.35
CA GLU A 392 2.64 11.82 11.40
C GLU A 392 1.97 12.65 10.28
N ASP A 393 2.33 13.93 10.16
CA ASP A 393 1.73 14.98 9.34
C ASP A 393 2.27 15.04 7.91
N GLU A 394 3.00 14.04 7.43
CA GLU A 394 3.43 13.99 6.03
C GLU A 394 3.47 12.55 5.52
N ILE A 395 2.32 12.05 5.06
CA ILE A 395 2.23 10.91 4.14
C ILE A 395 1.90 11.51 2.79
N SER A 396 2.73 11.28 1.76
CA SER A 396 2.30 11.65 0.42
C SER A 396 1.15 10.74 -0.02
N SER A 397 -0.04 11.30 -0.16
CA SER A 397 -1.23 10.59 -0.62
C SER A 397 -1.86 11.34 -1.79
N ILE A 398 -2.17 10.61 -2.84
CA ILE A 398 -2.96 11.11 -3.98
C ILE A 398 -4.44 11.27 -3.56
N SER A 399 -4.90 10.42 -2.63
CA SER A 399 -6.23 10.50 -2.02
C SER A 399 -6.27 11.65 -1.01
N ASP A 400 -7.35 12.41 -1.02
CA ASP A 400 -7.53 13.56 -0.14
C ASP A 400 -7.88 13.16 1.29
N PHE A 401 -8.52 12.00 1.42
CA PHE A 401 -9.07 11.52 2.67
C PHE A 401 -9.05 9.98 2.72
N PRO A 402 -7.87 9.34 2.75
CA PRO A 402 -7.78 7.90 2.94
C PRO A 402 -8.00 7.54 4.42
N LEU A 403 -8.76 6.47 4.64
CA LEU A 403 -8.93 5.84 5.94
C LEU A 403 -8.33 4.43 5.89
N SER A 404 -7.44 4.12 6.82
CA SER A 404 -6.83 2.79 6.95
C SER A 404 -7.27 2.17 8.27
N LEU A 405 -7.83 0.96 8.21
CA LEU A 405 -8.16 0.14 9.37
C LEU A 405 -7.19 -1.03 9.47
N TYR A 406 -6.60 -1.17 10.64
CA TYR A 406 -5.62 -2.20 10.94
C TYR A 406 -6.21 -3.22 11.89
N HIS A 407 -5.99 -4.49 11.58
CA HIS A 407 -6.27 -5.61 12.47
C HIS A 407 -4.97 -6.32 12.81
N ASP A 408 -4.55 -6.22 14.06
CA ASP A 408 -3.49 -7.04 14.61
C ASP A 408 -4.06 -8.38 15.05
N SER A 409 -3.82 -9.43 14.25
CA SER A 409 -4.40 -10.74 14.50
C SER A 409 -3.79 -11.45 15.72
N ASN A 410 -2.58 -11.06 16.17
CA ASN A 410 -1.99 -11.66 17.36
C ASN A 410 -2.59 -11.07 18.63
N MET A 411 -2.76 -9.75 18.66
CA MET A 411 -3.32 -9.04 19.82
C MET A 411 -4.84 -8.95 19.78
N SER A 412 -5.47 -9.38 18.68
CA SER A 412 -6.92 -9.22 18.45
C SER A 412 -7.36 -7.76 18.62
N GLN A 413 -6.54 -6.83 18.11
CA GLN A 413 -6.73 -5.39 18.30
C GLN A 413 -7.03 -4.72 16.97
N LEU A 414 -8.04 -3.86 16.97
CA LEU A 414 -8.37 -2.97 15.86
C LEU A 414 -7.84 -1.55 16.14
N SER A 415 -7.31 -0.92 15.10
CA SER A 415 -6.90 0.49 15.15
C SER A 415 -7.18 1.17 13.81
N CYS A 416 -7.29 2.49 13.82
CA CYS A 416 -7.57 3.28 12.63
C CYS A 416 -6.52 4.37 12.45
N ARG A 417 -6.28 4.72 11.20
CA ARG A 417 -5.60 5.95 10.79
C ARG A 417 -6.46 6.69 9.77
N ILE A 418 -6.64 7.99 9.99
CA ILE A 418 -7.30 8.90 9.05
C ILE A 418 -6.23 9.88 8.58
N ASN A 419 -5.92 9.89 7.29
CA ASN A 419 -5.10 10.96 6.72
C ASN A 419 -5.99 11.94 5.97
N ALA A 420 -5.55 13.18 5.88
CA ALA A 420 -6.23 14.20 5.12
C ALA A 420 -5.23 15.17 4.47
N SER A 421 -5.47 15.54 3.21
CA SER A 421 -4.65 16.51 2.49
C SER A 421 -4.71 17.89 3.16
N LEU A 422 -3.54 18.45 3.49
CA LEU A 422 -3.42 19.78 4.10
C LEU A 422 -3.83 20.91 3.13
N ASP A 423 -3.90 20.61 1.82
CA ASP A 423 -4.49 21.52 0.83
C ASP A 423 -5.98 21.79 1.07
N LEU A 424 -6.68 20.84 1.69
CA LEU A 424 -8.14 20.83 1.82
C LEU A 424 -8.61 20.90 3.27
N PHE A 425 -7.84 20.36 4.21
CA PHE A 425 -8.23 20.21 5.61
C PHE A 425 -7.22 20.87 6.56
N ASN A 426 -7.74 21.50 7.60
CA ASN A 426 -6.98 21.84 8.79
C ASN A 426 -6.97 20.63 9.74
N ARG A 427 -5.86 20.41 10.45
CA ARG A 427 -5.74 19.33 11.45
C ARG A 427 -6.88 19.29 12.47
N GLN A 428 -7.32 20.45 12.97
CA GLN A 428 -8.45 20.57 13.90
C GLN A 428 -9.78 20.03 13.34
N THR A 429 -9.98 20.14 12.02
CA THR A 429 -11.18 19.60 11.35
C THR A 429 -11.08 18.09 11.29
N VAL A 430 -9.91 17.55 10.96
CA VAL A 430 -9.65 16.10 10.96
C VAL A 430 -9.81 15.52 12.37
N GLU A 431 -9.39 16.23 13.42
CA GLU A 431 -9.59 15.84 14.83
C GLU A 431 -11.07 15.73 15.21
N LYS A 432 -11.91 16.66 14.74
CA LYS A 432 -13.36 16.57 14.95
C LYS A 432 -13.97 15.41 14.15
N ILE A 433 -13.48 15.17 12.94
CA ILE A 433 -13.93 14.07 12.10
C ILE A 433 -13.55 12.72 12.74
N SER A 434 -12.34 12.57 13.29
CA SER A 434 -11.90 11.35 13.96
C SER A 434 -12.70 11.09 15.24
N GLN A 435 -13.00 12.13 16.04
CA GLN A 435 -13.90 12.02 17.19
C GLN A 435 -15.30 11.53 16.80
N ARG A 436 -15.86 12.04 15.69
CA ARG A 436 -17.14 11.57 15.16
C ARG A 436 -17.08 10.11 14.71
N PHE A 437 -16.00 9.71 14.05
CA PHE A 437 -15.80 8.32 13.64
C PHE A 437 -15.72 7.39 14.86
N HIS A 438 -14.95 7.78 15.87
CA HIS A 438 -14.86 7.05 17.14
C HIS A 438 -16.22 6.93 17.84
N PHE A 439 -17.01 8.00 17.87
CA PHE A 439 -18.38 7.96 18.41
C PHE A 439 -19.29 6.98 17.66
N ILE A 440 -19.24 6.97 16.32
CA ILE A 440 -20.02 6.03 15.49
C ILE A 440 -19.65 4.57 15.83
N LEU A 441 -18.36 4.27 16.03
CA LEU A 441 -17.93 2.93 16.40
C LEU A 441 -18.53 2.48 17.74
N HIS A 442 -18.55 3.37 18.73
CA HIS A 442 -19.14 3.07 20.05
C HIS A 442 -20.66 2.85 19.97
N GLU A 443 -21.39 3.70 19.25
CA GLU A 443 -22.84 3.55 19.06
C GLU A 443 -23.19 2.26 18.33
N LEU A 444 -22.44 1.91 17.28
CA LEU A 444 -22.64 0.65 16.55
C LEU A 444 -22.35 -0.56 17.44
N SER A 445 -21.29 -0.51 18.23
CA SER A 445 -20.95 -1.58 19.18
C SER A 445 -22.06 -1.79 20.22
N ALA A 446 -22.58 -0.71 20.81
CA ALA A 446 -23.71 -0.79 21.75
C ALA A 446 -24.96 -1.41 21.10
N SER A 447 -25.32 -0.94 19.89
CA SER A 447 -26.47 -1.47 19.16
C SER A 447 -26.32 -2.94 18.77
N ILE A 448 -25.10 -3.39 18.45
CA ILE A 448 -24.81 -4.80 18.16
C ILE A 448 -25.03 -5.67 19.41
N VAL A 449 -24.53 -5.23 20.56
CA VAL A 449 -24.66 -5.97 21.83
C VAL A 449 -26.14 -6.10 22.24
N ASP A 450 -26.90 -5.01 22.16
CA ASP A 450 -28.32 -5.01 22.52
C ASP A 450 -29.14 -5.98 21.65
N ASN A 451 -28.84 -6.06 20.34
CA ASN A 451 -29.51 -6.98 19.43
C ASN A 451 -29.11 -8.45 19.66
N GLN A 452 -27.89 -8.74 20.11
CA GLN A 452 -27.48 -10.11 20.45
C GLN A 452 -28.21 -10.60 21.71
N ILE A 453 -28.32 -9.77 22.74
CA ILE A 453 -29.05 -10.10 23.98
C ILE A 453 -30.53 -10.40 23.68
N GLN A 454 -31.18 -9.61 22.83
CA GLN A 454 -32.58 -9.83 22.45
C GLN A 454 -32.81 -11.11 21.63
N ASN A 455 -31.80 -11.58 20.90
CA ASN A 455 -31.88 -12.83 20.13
C ASN A 455 -31.58 -14.07 20.98
N ASP A 456 -30.77 -13.95 22.04
CA ASP A 456 -30.48 -15.05 22.97
C ASP A 456 -31.61 -15.26 24.01
N GLU A 457 -32.46 -14.26 24.24
CA GLU A 457 -33.64 -14.35 25.12
C GLU A 457 -34.91 -14.92 24.44
N ASN A 458 -34.89 -15.12 23.12
CA ASN A 458 -35.97 -15.73 22.32
C ASN A 458 -35.60 -17.13 21.84
#